data_AF-A0A0Q9MD56-F1
#
_entry.id   AF-A0A0Q9MD56-F1
#
_cell.length_a   1.000
_cell.length_b   1.000
_cell.length_c   1.000
_cell.angle_alpha   90.00
_cell.angle_beta   90.00
_cell.angle_gamma   90.00
#
_symmetry.space_group_name_H-M   'P 1'
#
loop_
_entity.id
_entity.type
_entity.pdbx_description
1 polymer ?
#
loop_
_entity_poly.entity_id
_entity_poly.type
_entity_poly.pdbx_seq_one_letter_code
_entity_poly.pdbx_strand_id
1 'polypeptide(L)'
;MKHCSNCQSINIKQMSSFHTRLLLSIYLFLNFYFFTGAIDYGALIALIPFIIPYSHKCSDCNTTFIGMPRINLNNFWVGNIPDIYLLAMSPSILIITLLILNFPNTGLGRIVYLPNMYFLNSMVVLLYLFKFRKRNGTSNYITWVLLLIVTVILSVWFYPQEYGVGILKKIFT
;
A
#
# COMPACT_ATOMS: atom_id res chain seq x y z
N MET A 1 19.94 10.34 -36.39
CA MET A 1 18.93 9.98 -35.36
C MET A 1 17.70 10.84 -35.60
N LYS A 2 16.52 10.26 -35.89
CA LYS A 2 15.30 11.03 -36.15
C LYS A 2 14.83 11.67 -34.85
N HIS A 3 14.89 13.01 -34.75
CA HIS A 3 14.33 13.75 -33.63
C HIS A 3 12.81 13.62 -33.65
N CYS A 4 12.26 12.84 -32.73
CA CYS A 4 10.83 12.78 -32.49
C CYS A 4 10.46 13.96 -31.58
N SER A 5 10.32 15.15 -32.17
CA SER A 5 10.01 16.40 -31.45
C SER A 5 8.55 16.49 -30.99
N ASN A 6 7.68 15.61 -31.48
CA ASN A 6 6.22 15.72 -31.37
C ASN A 6 5.54 14.52 -30.67
N CYS A 7 6.12 13.99 -29.58
CA CYS A 7 5.35 13.08 -28.72
C CYS A 7 4.30 13.87 -27.95
N GLN A 8 3.10 13.98 -28.54
CA GLN A 8 1.95 14.54 -27.85
C GLN A 8 1.59 13.69 -26.63
N SER A 9 1.08 14.34 -25.59
CA SER A 9 0.83 13.73 -24.29
C SER A 9 -0.05 12.47 -24.32
N ILE A 10 -0.88 12.30 -25.35
CA ILE A 10 -1.89 11.25 -25.45
C ILE A 10 -1.26 9.86 -25.73
N ASN A 11 -0.07 9.82 -26.34
CA ASN A 11 0.55 8.62 -26.91
C ASN A 11 1.80 8.15 -26.14
N ILE A 12 1.93 8.57 -24.87
CA ILE A 12 3.06 8.24 -24.00
C ILE A 12 2.66 7.15 -23.02
N LYS A 13 3.32 5.99 -23.10
CA LYS A 13 3.11 4.86 -22.20
C LYS A 13 4.26 4.75 -21.19
N GLN A 14 3.92 4.82 -19.91
CA GLN A 14 4.88 4.58 -18.83
C GLN A 14 5.23 3.08 -18.76
N MET A 15 6.51 2.72 -18.80
CA MET A 15 6.93 1.31 -18.84
C MET A 15 6.82 0.60 -17.49
N SER A 16 7.09 1.31 -16.39
CA SER A 16 6.95 0.79 -15.02
C SER A 16 5.81 1.51 -14.31
N SER A 17 4.80 0.79 -13.81
CA SER A 17 3.72 1.39 -13.02
C SER A 17 4.22 1.89 -11.67
N PHE A 18 3.52 2.84 -11.05
CA PHE A 18 3.80 3.25 -9.67
C PHE A 18 3.72 2.05 -8.70
N HIS A 19 2.73 1.17 -8.88
CA HIS A 19 2.55 -0.04 -8.08
C HIS A 19 3.74 -1.00 -8.14
N THR A 20 4.30 -1.23 -9.33
CA THR A 20 5.49 -2.11 -9.46
C THR A 20 6.69 -1.56 -8.70
N ARG A 21 6.86 -0.24 -8.63
CA ARG A 21 7.93 0.40 -7.84
C ARG A 21 7.65 0.39 -6.35
N LEU A 22 6.40 0.51 -5.93
CA LEU A 22 5.99 0.32 -4.54
C LEU A 22 6.23 -1.12 -4.07
N LEU A 23 5.89 -2.12 -4.88
CA LEU A 23 6.21 -3.52 -4.59
C LEU A 23 7.73 -3.77 -4.53
N LEU A 24 8.49 -3.18 -5.46
CA LEU A 24 9.95 -3.26 -5.43
C LEU A 24 10.54 -2.59 -4.17
N SER A 25 9.97 -1.47 -3.74
CA SER A 25 10.34 -0.76 -2.51
C SER A 25 10.12 -1.64 -1.27
N ILE A 26 8.94 -2.24 -1.15
CA ILE A 26 8.61 -3.18 -0.07
C ILE A 26 9.56 -4.38 -0.09
N TYR A 27 9.82 -4.95 -1.27
CA TYR A 27 10.73 -6.08 -1.42
C TYR A 27 12.15 -5.73 -0.95
N LEU A 28 12.68 -4.59 -1.37
CA LEU A 28 14.01 -4.13 -0.96
C LEU A 28 14.08 -3.88 0.56
N PHE A 29 13.04 -3.26 1.14
CA PHE A 29 12.94 -3.06 2.58
C PHE A 29 12.98 -4.38 3.35
N LEU A 30 12.13 -5.34 2.96
CA LEU A 30 12.00 -6.63 3.65
C LEU A 30 13.28 -7.45 3.55
N ASN A 31 13.94 -7.47 2.38
CA ASN A 31 15.22 -8.18 2.23
C ASN A 31 16.30 -7.53 3.10
N PHE A 32 16.39 -6.21 3.09
CA PHE A 32 17.37 -5.52 3.91
C PHE A 32 17.14 -5.77 5.41
N TYR A 33 15.89 -5.67 5.86
CA TYR A 33 15.50 -5.97 7.24
C TYR A 33 15.83 -7.43 7.61
N PHE A 34 15.58 -8.38 6.73
CA PHE A 34 15.89 -9.79 6.95
C PHE A 34 17.40 -10.04 7.14
N PHE A 35 18.26 -9.40 6.33
CA PHE A 35 19.71 -9.63 6.40
C PHE A 35 20.41 -8.83 7.50
N THR A 36 19.87 -7.68 7.92
CA THR A 36 20.57 -6.76 8.82
C THR A 36 19.88 -6.56 10.16
N GLY A 37 18.59 -6.87 10.27
CA GLY A 37 17.75 -6.52 11.42
C GLY A 37 17.54 -5.01 11.63
N ALA A 38 18.16 -4.14 10.81
CA ALA A 38 18.13 -2.71 10.98
C ALA A 38 16.99 -2.08 10.16
N ILE A 39 16.17 -1.26 10.82
CA ILE A 39 15.01 -0.59 10.21
C ILE A 39 15.43 0.70 9.51
N ASP A 40 16.37 1.43 10.11
CA ASP A 40 16.75 2.79 9.73
C ASP A 40 17.27 2.85 8.29
N TYR A 41 18.23 1.99 7.96
CA TYR A 41 18.81 1.90 6.62
C TYR A 41 17.89 1.19 5.63
N GLY A 42 17.04 0.28 6.10
CA GLY A 42 16.03 -0.37 5.27
C GLY A 42 15.06 0.65 4.69
N ALA A 43 14.63 1.62 5.49
CA ALA A 43 13.74 2.69 5.05
C ALA A 43 14.37 3.56 3.94
N LEU A 44 15.66 3.89 4.06
CA LEU A 44 16.38 4.64 3.02
C LEU A 44 16.47 3.86 1.71
N ILE A 45 16.76 2.56 1.78
CA ILE A 45 16.84 1.69 0.59
C ILE A 45 15.47 1.53 -0.07
N ALA A 46 14.40 1.50 0.72
CA ALA A 46 13.03 1.45 0.21
C ALA A 46 12.65 2.67 -0.63
N LEU A 47 13.33 3.81 -0.49
CA LEU A 47 13.06 5.01 -1.28
C LEU A 47 13.69 4.98 -2.68
N ILE A 48 14.69 4.13 -2.91
CA ILE A 48 15.45 4.06 -4.17
C ILE A 48 14.51 3.91 -5.40
N PRO A 49 13.51 3.00 -5.39
CA PRO A 49 12.60 2.85 -6.53
C PRO A 49 11.76 4.10 -6.85
N PHE A 50 11.59 5.02 -5.91
CA PHE A 50 10.86 6.28 -6.12
C PHE A 50 11.75 7.41 -6.62
N ILE A 51 13.04 7.39 -6.26
CA ILE A 51 14.03 8.38 -6.70
C ILE A 51 14.44 8.17 -8.16
N ILE A 52 14.50 6.91 -8.60
CA ILE A 52 14.82 6.57 -9.99
C ILE A 52 13.74 7.21 -10.90
N PRO A 53 14.09 7.93 -11.97
CA PRO A 53 13.07 8.51 -12.84
C PRO A 53 12.37 7.44 -13.70
N TYR A 54 11.18 7.75 -14.22
CA TYR A 54 10.35 6.77 -14.93
C TYR A 54 10.73 6.71 -16.41
N SER A 55 10.85 5.49 -16.93
CA SER A 55 11.02 5.26 -18.37
C SER A 55 9.66 5.31 -19.05
N HIS A 56 9.57 6.15 -20.07
CA HIS A 56 8.39 6.33 -20.90
C HIS A 56 8.71 5.93 -22.32
N LYS A 57 7.72 5.33 -22.99
CA LYS A 57 7.81 4.91 -24.39
C LYS A 57 6.75 5.63 -25.19
N CYS A 58 7.17 6.35 -26.23
CA CYS A 58 6.25 7.01 -27.15
C CYS A 58 5.79 6.01 -28.21
N SER A 59 4.47 5.85 -28.40
CA SER A 59 3.95 4.89 -29.38
C SER A 59 4.22 5.32 -30.82
N ASP A 60 4.27 6.62 -31.09
CA ASP A 60 4.31 7.17 -32.45
C ASP A 60 5.68 6.98 -33.12
N CYS A 61 6.75 6.96 -32.34
CA CYS A 61 8.12 6.85 -32.84
C CYS A 61 8.96 5.81 -32.10
N ASN A 62 8.35 5.05 -31.18
CA ASN A 62 8.99 3.94 -30.46
C ASN A 62 10.26 4.35 -29.67
N THR A 63 10.45 5.64 -29.41
CA THR A 63 11.59 6.16 -28.66
C THR A 63 11.31 6.11 -27.16
N THR A 64 12.36 5.81 -26.39
CA THR A 64 12.31 5.80 -24.93
C THR A 64 12.91 7.08 -24.37
N PHE A 65 12.23 7.68 -23.39
CA PHE A 65 12.74 8.86 -22.69
C PHE A 65 12.43 8.77 -21.20
N ILE A 66 13.12 9.59 -20.42
CA ILE A 66 13.03 9.62 -18.97
C ILE A 66 12.18 10.82 -18.57
N GLY A 67 11.27 10.63 -17.62
CA GLY A 67 10.39 11.70 -17.16
C GLY A 67 9.79 11.45 -15.79
N MET A 68 9.02 12.44 -15.31
CA MET A 68 8.25 12.31 -14.08
C MET A 68 7.15 11.24 -14.20
N PRO A 69 6.73 10.61 -13.09
CA PRO A 69 5.61 9.69 -13.11
C PRO A 69 4.34 10.42 -13.54
N ARG A 70 3.57 9.79 -14.42
CA ARG A 70 2.20 10.21 -14.69
C ARG A 70 1.28 9.49 -13.74
N ILE A 71 1.05 10.10 -12.59
CA ILE A 71 0.08 9.60 -11.62
C ILE A 71 -1.28 10.14 -12.03
N ASN A 72 -2.09 9.30 -12.67
CA ASN A 72 -3.49 9.64 -12.87
C ASN A 72 -4.25 9.33 -11.56
N LEU A 73 -4.39 10.34 -10.69
CA LEU A 73 -5.09 10.24 -9.41
C LEU A 73 -6.55 9.79 -9.57
N ASN A 74 -7.19 10.12 -10.69
CA ASN A 74 -8.56 9.67 -10.99
C ASN A 74 -8.64 8.15 -11.20
N ASN A 75 -7.53 7.49 -11.54
CA ASN A 75 -7.45 6.05 -11.74
C ASN A 75 -6.85 5.31 -10.54
N PHE A 76 -6.52 6.00 -9.45
CA PHE A 76 -5.93 5.35 -8.26
C PHE A 76 -6.85 4.26 -7.69
N TRP A 77 -8.16 4.48 -7.81
CA TRP A 77 -9.22 3.57 -7.38
C TRP A 77 -9.89 2.81 -8.55
N VAL A 78 -9.38 3.00 -9.78
CA VAL A 78 -9.87 2.37 -11.01
C VAL A 78 -8.73 1.53 -11.60
N GLY A 79 -8.30 0.53 -10.83
CA GLY A 79 -7.26 -0.43 -11.18
C GLY A 79 -7.78 -1.87 -11.30
N ASN A 80 -6.87 -2.83 -11.47
CA ASN A 80 -7.23 -4.23 -11.36
C ASN A 80 -7.64 -4.56 -9.91
N ILE A 81 -8.52 -5.54 -9.72
CA ILE A 81 -8.95 -6.02 -8.39
C ILE A 81 -7.77 -6.23 -7.41
N PRO A 82 -6.66 -6.90 -7.79
CA PRO A 82 -5.52 -7.07 -6.91
C PRO A 82 -4.87 -5.74 -6.48
N ASP A 83 -4.77 -4.76 -7.37
CA ASP A 83 -4.16 -3.47 -7.06
C ASP A 83 -5.00 -2.71 -6.03
N ILE A 84 -6.33 -2.69 -6.24
CA ILE A 84 -7.27 -2.03 -5.31
C ILE A 84 -7.26 -2.74 -3.95
N TYR A 85 -7.20 -4.08 -3.94
CA TYR A 85 -7.11 -4.86 -2.72
C TYR A 85 -5.82 -4.54 -1.94
N LEU A 86 -4.66 -4.54 -2.60
CA LEU A 86 -3.38 -4.20 -1.97
C LEU A 86 -3.40 -2.80 -1.38
N LEU A 87 -3.97 -1.85 -2.12
CA LEU A 87 -4.13 -0.47 -1.68
C LEU A 87 -5.02 -0.38 -0.43
N ALA A 88 -6.17 -1.05 -0.45
CA ALA A 88 -7.12 -1.06 0.68
C ALA A 88 -6.55 -1.76 1.92
N MET A 89 -5.66 -2.74 1.75
CA MET A 89 -4.95 -3.40 2.85
C MET A 89 -3.78 -2.58 3.41
N SER A 90 -3.24 -1.61 2.66
CA SER A 90 -2.07 -0.84 3.07
C SER A 90 -2.20 -0.13 4.44
N PRO A 91 -3.31 0.56 4.81
CA PRO A 91 -3.41 1.16 6.14
C PRO A 91 -3.50 0.11 7.26
N SER A 92 -4.13 -1.05 7.01
CA SER A 92 -4.15 -2.13 8.00
C SER A 92 -2.75 -2.69 8.23
N ILE A 93 -1.98 -2.93 7.16
CA ILE A 93 -0.57 -3.35 7.25
C ILE A 93 0.23 -2.33 8.07
N LEU A 94 0.09 -1.03 7.74
CA LEU A 94 0.80 0.05 8.42
C LEU A 94 0.46 0.09 9.92
N ILE A 95 -0.81 0.02 10.29
CA ILE A 95 -1.24 0.02 11.69
C ILE A 95 -0.75 -1.21 12.43
N ILE A 96 -0.84 -2.40 11.83
CA ILE A 96 -0.32 -3.63 12.42
C ILE A 96 1.19 -3.51 12.66
N THR A 97 1.94 -2.97 11.69
CA THR A 97 3.38 -2.70 11.87
C THR A 97 3.65 -1.73 13.03
N LEU A 98 2.91 -0.62 13.11
CA LEU A 98 3.04 0.32 14.23
C LEU A 98 2.72 -0.32 15.59
N LEU A 99 1.70 -1.16 15.67
CA LEU A 99 1.34 -1.89 16.88
C LEU A 99 2.43 -2.90 17.29
N ILE A 100 3.06 -3.57 16.31
CA ILE A 100 4.18 -4.49 16.55
C ILE A 100 5.38 -3.75 17.17
N LEU A 101 5.72 -2.58 16.61
CA LEU A 101 6.85 -1.76 17.04
C LEU A 101 6.61 -1.13 18.42
N ASN A 102 5.40 -0.61 18.67
CA ASN A 102 5.10 0.08 19.92
C ASN A 102 4.76 -0.87 21.08
N PHE A 103 4.26 -2.07 20.79
CA PHE A 103 3.86 -3.04 21.81
C PHE A 103 4.55 -4.39 21.62
N PRO A 104 5.91 -4.47 21.68
CA PRO A 104 6.71 -5.69 21.51
C PRO A 104 6.29 -6.85 22.44
N ASN A 105 5.81 -6.50 23.63
CA ASN A 105 5.48 -7.41 24.72
C ASN A 105 4.06 -7.98 24.59
N THR A 106 3.74 -8.59 23.45
CA THR A 106 2.49 -9.36 23.28
C THR A 106 2.75 -10.84 22.95
N GLY A 107 4.03 -11.24 23.08
CA GLY A 107 4.57 -12.61 23.07
C GLY A 107 3.95 -13.56 22.06
N LEU A 108 3.66 -14.79 22.50
CA LEU A 108 3.12 -15.89 21.67
C LEU A 108 1.76 -15.57 21.05
N GLY A 109 0.99 -14.65 21.65
CA GLY A 109 -0.31 -14.21 21.12
C GLY A 109 -0.19 -13.66 19.70
N ARG A 110 0.93 -13.02 19.35
CA ARG A 110 1.17 -12.49 18.00
C ARG A 110 1.05 -13.54 16.90
N ILE A 111 1.50 -14.77 17.15
CA ILE A 111 1.52 -15.84 16.14
C ILE A 111 0.11 -16.24 15.72
N VAL A 112 -0.86 -16.17 16.63
CA VAL A 112 -2.26 -16.53 16.35
C VAL A 112 -3.08 -15.32 15.92
N TYR A 113 -2.89 -14.17 16.58
CA TYR A 113 -3.74 -12.99 16.35
C TYR A 113 -3.36 -12.21 15.08
N LEU A 114 -2.08 -12.17 14.68
CA LEU A 114 -1.67 -11.47 13.45
C LEU A 114 -2.30 -12.10 12.20
N PRO A 115 -2.20 -13.43 11.95
CA PRO A 115 -2.88 -14.06 10.82
C PRO A 115 -4.39 -13.83 10.85
N ASN A 116 -5.01 -13.87 12.03
CA ASN A 116 -6.45 -13.68 12.17
C ASN A 116 -6.87 -12.24 11.83
N MET A 117 -6.11 -11.22 12.25
CA MET A 117 -6.34 -9.83 11.87
C MET A 117 -6.22 -9.62 10.36
N TYR A 118 -5.17 -10.18 9.73
CA TYR A 118 -5.03 -10.13 8.28
C TYR A 118 -6.19 -10.79 7.56
N PHE A 119 -6.65 -11.95 8.06
CA PHE A 119 -7.78 -12.67 7.51
C PHE A 119 -9.08 -11.85 7.60
N LEU A 120 -9.39 -11.29 8.78
CA LEU A 120 -10.59 -10.48 9.01
C LEU A 120 -10.60 -9.22 8.14
N ASN A 121 -9.49 -8.47 8.11
CA ASN A 121 -9.39 -7.27 7.27
C ASN A 121 -9.49 -7.61 5.78
N SER A 122 -8.87 -8.72 5.36
CA SER A 122 -8.98 -9.20 3.98
C SER A 122 -10.42 -9.55 3.61
N MET A 123 -11.15 -10.23 4.49
CA MET A 123 -12.57 -10.54 4.27
C MET A 123 -13.40 -9.27 4.12
N VAL A 124 -13.20 -8.28 5.00
CA VAL A 124 -13.94 -7.00 4.95
C VAL A 124 -13.66 -6.26 3.64
N VAL A 125 -12.39 -6.17 3.22
CA VAL A 125 -12.00 -5.53 1.95
C VAL A 125 -12.59 -6.29 0.75
N LEU A 126 -12.51 -7.62 0.73
CA LEU A 126 -13.05 -8.43 -0.36
C LEU A 126 -14.58 -8.31 -0.48
N LEU A 127 -15.30 -8.36 0.65
CA LEU A 127 -16.75 -8.16 0.68
C LEU A 127 -17.15 -6.79 0.14
N TYR A 128 -16.39 -5.75 0.52
CA TYR A 128 -16.58 -4.42 0.01
C TYR A 128 -16.37 -4.35 -1.51
N LEU A 129 -15.25 -4.89 -2.00
CA LEU A 129 -14.92 -4.94 -3.44
C LEU A 129 -15.98 -5.71 -4.24
N PHE A 130 -16.54 -6.78 -3.67
CA PHE A 130 -17.57 -7.55 -4.35
C PHE A 130 -18.91 -6.78 -4.43
N LYS A 131 -19.30 -6.11 -3.34
CA LYS A 131 -20.63 -5.49 -3.20
C LYS A 131 -20.73 -4.06 -3.74
N PHE A 132 -19.69 -3.24 -3.54
CA PHE A 132 -19.76 -1.79 -3.77
C PHE A 132 -18.95 -1.29 -4.96
N ARG A 133 -18.14 -2.15 -5.61
CA ARG A 133 -17.29 -1.76 -6.74
C ARG A 133 -18.00 -1.07 -7.90
N LYS A 134 -19.23 -1.47 -8.22
CA LYS A 134 -19.99 -0.91 -9.37
C LYS A 134 -20.62 0.46 -9.06
N ARG A 135 -20.48 0.96 -7.84
CA ARG A 135 -21.13 2.21 -7.41
C ARG A 135 -20.21 3.40 -7.73
N ASN A 136 -20.65 4.29 -8.61
CA ASN A 136 -19.93 5.52 -8.93
C ASN A 136 -20.57 6.71 -8.19
N GLY A 137 -19.75 7.67 -7.73
CA GLY A 137 -20.19 8.91 -7.08
C GLY A 137 -19.60 9.14 -5.69
N THR A 138 -19.99 10.26 -5.07
CA THR A 138 -19.55 10.69 -3.72
C THR A 138 -19.87 9.67 -2.63
N SER A 139 -20.97 8.94 -2.76
CA SER A 139 -21.31 7.84 -1.85
C SER A 139 -20.26 6.72 -1.85
N ASN A 140 -19.61 6.45 -3.00
CA ASN A 140 -18.56 5.44 -3.07
C ASN A 140 -17.31 5.88 -2.28
N TYR A 141 -16.92 7.14 -2.42
CA TYR A 141 -15.80 7.72 -1.67
C TYR A 141 -16.01 7.66 -0.16
N ILE A 142 -17.20 8.03 0.33
CA ILE A 142 -17.54 7.92 1.75
C ILE A 142 -17.44 6.46 2.24
N THR A 143 -17.94 5.52 1.44
CA THR A 143 -17.90 4.10 1.81
C THR A 143 -16.47 3.56 1.82
N TRP A 144 -15.60 4.05 0.92
CA TRP A 144 -14.17 3.76 0.93
C TRP A 144 -13.47 4.28 2.20
N VAL A 145 -13.72 5.53 2.57
CA VAL A 145 -13.15 6.11 3.79
C VAL A 145 -13.61 5.32 5.03
N LEU A 146 -14.90 4.98 5.09
CA LEU A 146 -15.44 4.13 6.15
C LEU A 146 -14.77 2.75 6.17
N LEU A 147 -14.54 2.14 5.01
CA LEU A 147 -13.82 0.86 4.92
C LEU A 147 -12.43 0.96 5.56
N LEU A 148 -11.65 1.99 5.20
CA LEU A 148 -10.32 2.19 5.76
C LEU A 148 -10.38 2.34 7.29
N ILE A 149 -11.30 3.18 7.79
CA ILE A 149 -11.50 3.38 9.23
C ILE A 149 -11.85 2.05 9.92
N VAL A 150 -12.77 1.27 9.36
CA VAL A 150 -13.18 -0.03 9.93
C VAL A 150 -11.98 -0.99 9.99
N THR A 151 -11.18 -1.11 8.93
CA THR A 151 -10.00 -1.99 8.95
C THR A 151 -8.96 -1.56 9.99
N VAL A 152 -8.79 -0.26 10.22
CA VAL A 152 -7.92 0.27 11.28
C VAL A 152 -8.47 -0.08 12.66
N ILE A 153 -9.76 0.17 12.90
CA ILE A 153 -10.43 -0.15 14.17
C ILE A 153 -10.30 -1.65 14.48
N LEU A 154 -10.58 -2.52 13.50
CA LEU A 154 -10.46 -3.97 13.66
C LEU A 154 -9.01 -4.36 14.01
N SER A 155 -8.03 -3.75 13.34
CA SER A 155 -6.61 -4.01 13.63
C SER A 155 -6.21 -3.62 15.06
N VAL A 156 -6.74 -2.50 15.58
CA VAL A 156 -6.45 -2.07 16.96
C VAL A 156 -7.20 -2.94 17.98
N TRP A 157 -8.46 -3.28 17.70
CA TRP A 157 -9.31 -3.98 18.66
C TRP A 157 -8.93 -5.44 18.84
N PHE A 158 -8.53 -6.10 17.76
CA PHE A 158 -8.09 -7.50 17.78
C PHE A 158 -6.60 -7.67 18.08
N TYR A 159 -5.83 -6.59 18.27
CA TYR A 159 -4.42 -6.71 18.62
C TYR A 159 -4.25 -7.39 19.98
N PRO A 160 -3.39 -8.44 20.07
CA PRO A 160 -3.27 -9.22 21.29
C PRO A 160 -2.80 -8.35 22.44
N GLN A 161 -3.35 -8.58 23.63
CA GLN A 161 -2.97 -7.91 24.86
C GLN A 161 -2.41 -8.98 25.81
N GLU A 162 -1.14 -8.89 26.19
CA GLU A 162 -0.64 -9.69 27.31
C GLU A 162 -1.15 -9.08 28.62
N TYR A 163 -1.60 -9.95 29.52
CA TYR A 163 -2.17 -9.65 30.85
C TYR A 163 -1.89 -8.22 31.34
N GLY A 164 -2.87 -7.33 31.19
CA GLY A 164 -2.71 -5.93 31.52
C GLY A 164 -3.73 -5.00 30.87
N VAL A 165 -3.62 -3.72 31.23
CA VAL A 165 -4.47 -2.61 30.79
C VAL A 165 -4.51 -2.54 29.27
N GLY A 166 -5.71 -2.65 28.69
CA GLY A 166 -5.87 -2.76 27.23
C GLY A 166 -5.28 -1.57 26.45
N ILE A 167 -4.93 -1.81 25.18
CA ILE A 167 -4.22 -0.85 24.31
C ILE A 167 -4.96 0.49 24.24
N LEU A 168 -6.30 0.45 24.21
CA LEU A 168 -7.12 1.66 24.25
C LEU A 168 -6.82 2.49 25.50
N LYS A 169 -6.72 1.85 26.67
CA LYS A 169 -6.41 2.54 27.91
C LYS A 169 -4.97 3.06 27.94
N LYS A 170 -3.98 2.37 27.34
CA LYS A 170 -2.62 2.89 27.16
C LYS A 170 -2.49 4.04 26.15
N ILE A 171 -3.42 4.21 25.22
CA ILE A 171 -3.42 5.32 24.26
C ILE A 171 -4.05 6.58 24.86
N PHE A 172 -5.02 6.41 25.77
CA PHE A 172 -5.79 7.52 26.38
C PHE A 172 -5.32 7.90 27.80
N THR A 173 -4.24 7.31 28.32
CA THR A 173 -3.54 7.76 29.55
C THR A 173 -2.06 7.90 29.27
#